data_AF-A0A4R2I0W7-F1
#
_entry.id   AF-A0A4R2I0W7-F1
#
_cell.length_a   1.000
_cell.length_b   1.000
_cell.length_c   1.000
_cell.angle_alpha   90.00
_cell.angle_beta   90.00
_cell.angle_gamma   90.00
#
_symmetry.space_group_name_H-M   'P 1'
#
loop_
_entity.id
_entity.type
_entity.pdbx_description
1 polymer ?
#
loop_
_entity_poly.entity_id
_entity_poly.type
_entity_poly.pdbx_seq_one_letter_code
_entity_poly.pdbx_strand_id
1 'polypeptide(L)'
;MRTDDPLALRYAMHVVHRGDGRWHVEEAGQHSIGAFATKDEAQTAAHMRATRMHEDGRDVQVVLHGEDGSIEAEHRYEPERLRRSA
;
A
#
# COMPACT_ATOMS: atom_id res chain seq x y z
N MET A 1 -32.59 -6.46 4.30
CA MET A 1 -31.55 -6.10 5.28
C MET A 1 -30.24 -6.09 4.51
N ARG A 2 -29.67 -4.90 4.28
CA ARG A 2 -28.48 -4.68 3.43
C ARG A 2 -27.25 -5.32 4.09
N THR A 3 -26.50 -6.10 3.33
CA THR A 3 -25.16 -6.58 3.70
C THR A 3 -24.20 -6.25 2.56
N ASP A 4 -24.24 -4.99 2.11
CA ASP A 4 -23.13 -4.36 1.42
C ASP A 4 -22.17 -3.85 2.51
N ASP A 5 -21.36 -4.74 3.07
CA ASP A 5 -20.13 -4.32 3.72
C ASP A 5 -19.03 -4.44 2.66
N PRO A 6 -18.65 -3.34 1.98
CA PRO A 6 -17.61 -3.33 0.95
C PRO A 6 -16.22 -3.34 1.59
N LEU A 7 -16.02 -4.18 2.61
CA LEU A 7 -14.70 -4.68 2.97
C LEU A 7 -14.27 -5.69 1.90
N ALA A 8 -14.25 -5.26 0.64
CA ALA A 8 -13.26 -5.78 -0.27
C ALA A 8 -11.94 -5.67 0.50
N LEU A 9 -11.29 -6.80 0.78
CA LEU A 9 -10.01 -6.86 1.47
C LEU A 9 -9.03 -6.01 0.65
N ARG A 10 -8.98 -4.71 0.95
CA ARG A 10 -8.07 -3.77 0.29
C ARG A 10 -6.71 -4.09 0.85
N TYR A 11 -5.85 -4.62 0.00
CA TYR A 11 -4.44 -4.76 0.35
C TYR A 11 -3.87 -3.34 0.41
N ALA A 12 -3.26 -2.97 1.52
CA ALA A 12 -2.57 -1.68 1.63
C ALA A 12 -1.11 -1.90 2.01
N MET A 13 -0.23 -1.17 1.35
CA MET A 13 1.20 -1.13 1.61
C MET A 13 1.54 0.22 2.22
N HIS A 14 1.94 0.22 3.49
CA HIS A 14 2.32 1.42 4.22
C HIS A 14 3.83 1.58 4.20
N VAL A 15 4.31 2.70 3.70
CA VAL A 15 5.71 3.12 3.82
C VAL A 15 5.80 4.04 5.04
N VAL A 16 6.38 3.56 6.13
CA VAL A 16 6.45 4.26 7.42
C VAL A 16 7.89 4.45 7.87
N HIS A 17 8.21 5.60 8.42
CA HIS A 17 9.47 5.78 9.14
C HIS A 17 9.29 5.28 10.57
N ARG A 18 10.18 4.41 11.04
CA ARG A 18 10.17 3.96 12.43
C ARG A 18 11.29 4.64 13.22
N GLY A 19 11.12 4.69 14.54
CA GLY A 19 12.07 5.33 15.45
C GLY A 19 13.46 4.67 15.53
N ASP A 20 13.70 3.61 14.76
CA ASP A 20 15.00 2.98 14.54
C ASP A 20 15.81 3.65 13.41
N GLY A 21 15.28 4.72 12.80
CA GLY A 21 15.92 5.49 11.74
C GLY A 21 15.83 4.81 10.37
N ARG A 22 14.89 3.89 10.18
CA ARG A 22 14.69 3.17 8.93
C ARG A 22 13.28 3.35 8.40
N TRP A 23 13.16 3.18 7.08
CA TRP A 23 11.90 3.17 6.37
C TRP A 23 11.41 1.75 6.21
N HIS A 24 10.21 1.47 6.70
CA HIS A 24 9.58 0.16 6.66
C HIS A 24 8.48 0.14 5.62
N VAL A 25 8.36 -0.98 4.93
CA VAL A 25 7.16 -1.30 4.16
C VAL A 25 6.36 -2.31 4.96
N GLU A 26 5.06 -2.06 5.13
CA GLU A 26 4.14 -2.88 5.92
C GLU A 26 2.90 -3.21 5.10
N GLU A 27 2.48 -4.46 5.13
CA GLU A 27 1.20 -4.87 4.56
C GLU A 27 0.11 -4.71 5.63
N ALA A 28 -1.04 -4.10 5.28
CA ALA A 28 -2.11 -3.81 6.24
C ALA A 28 -2.56 -5.07 6.99
N GLY A 29 -2.45 -5.01 8.32
CA GLY A 29 -2.78 -6.12 9.21
C GLY A 29 -1.67 -7.18 9.36
N GLN A 30 -0.47 -6.93 8.82
CA GLN A 30 0.67 -7.86 8.88
C GLN A 30 1.96 -7.19 9.38
N HIS A 31 3.03 -7.99 9.48
CA HIS A 31 4.35 -7.55 9.87
C HIS A 31 5.05 -6.76 8.75
N SER A 32 6.05 -5.95 9.16
CA SER A 32 6.95 -5.29 8.21
C SER A 32 7.58 -6.31 7.26
N ILE A 33 7.44 -6.06 5.97
CA ILE A 33 7.94 -6.92 4.89
C ILE A 33 9.35 -6.53 4.46
N GLY A 34 9.84 -5.36 4.87
CA GLY A 34 11.20 -4.91 4.63
C GLY A 34 11.52 -3.61 5.34
N ALA A 35 12.81 -3.41 5.62
CA ALA A 35 13.36 -2.18 6.18
C ALA A 35 14.45 -1.65 5.25
N PHE A 36 14.45 -0.35 5.00
CA PHE A 36 15.24 0.34 4.00
C PHE A 36 15.95 1.53 4.63
N ALA A 37 17.06 1.96 4.05
CA ALA A 37 17.83 3.07 4.59
C ALA A 37 17.19 4.42 4.22
N THR A 38 16.54 4.48 3.06
CA THR A 38 15.92 5.71 2.55
C THR A 38 14.45 5.52 2.21
N LYS A 39 13.72 6.64 2.19
CA LYS A 39 12.31 6.69 1.79
C LYS A 39 12.10 6.20 0.36
N ASP A 40 12.94 6.66 -0.57
CA ASP A 40 12.87 6.29 -1.98
C ASP A 40 13.01 4.79 -2.20
N GLU A 41 13.91 4.13 -1.46
CA GLU A 41 14.07 2.66 -1.51
C GLU A 41 12.80 1.95 -1.04
N ALA A 42 12.23 2.37 0.09
CA ALA A 42 11.01 1.79 0.63
C ALA A 42 9.81 2.04 -0.29
N GLN A 43 9.68 3.25 -0.83
CA GLN A 43 8.66 3.62 -1.80
C GLN A 43 8.77 2.75 -3.05
N THR A 44 9.97 2.61 -3.63
CA THR A 44 10.22 1.76 -4.80
C THR A 44 9.81 0.31 -4.51
N ALA A 45 10.20 -0.23 -3.36
CA ALA A 45 9.84 -1.59 -2.96
C ALA A 45 8.32 -1.77 -2.78
N ALA A 46 7.64 -0.80 -2.16
CA ALA A 46 6.19 -0.81 -1.99
C ALA A 46 5.46 -0.79 -3.35
N HIS A 47 5.87 0.08 -4.27
CA HIS A 47 5.31 0.13 -5.62
C HIS A 47 5.56 -1.15 -6.40
N MET A 48 6.77 -1.71 -6.38
CA MET A 48 7.06 -2.99 -7.03
C MET A 48 6.16 -4.11 -6.51
N ARG A 49 5.94 -4.16 -5.19
CA ARG A 49 5.08 -5.16 -4.56
C ARG A 49 3.61 -4.95 -4.94
N ALA A 50 3.14 -3.70 -4.90
CA ALA A 50 1.78 -3.34 -5.27
C ALA A 50 1.50 -3.64 -6.74
N THR A 51 2.40 -3.29 -7.66
CA THR A 51 2.28 -3.65 -9.08
C THR A 51 2.13 -5.16 -9.26
N ARG A 52 2.94 -5.97 -8.59
CA ARG A 52 2.81 -7.44 -8.66
C ARG A 52 1.48 -7.94 -8.11
N MET A 53 1.01 -7.40 -6.99
CA MET A 53 -0.31 -7.77 -6.45
C MET A 53 -1.45 -7.38 -7.40
N HIS A 54 -1.32 -6.24 -8.06
CA HIS A 54 -2.26 -5.76 -9.05
C HIS A 54 -2.27 -6.64 -10.31
N GLU A 55 -1.11 -7.05 -10.80
CA GLU A 55 -0.95 -8.02 -11.90
C GLU A 55 -1.60 -9.38 -11.55
N ASP A 56 -1.55 -9.78 -10.28
CA ASP A 56 -2.26 -10.95 -9.74
C ASP A 56 -3.80 -10.73 -9.61
N GLY A 57 -4.31 -9.57 -10.03
CA GLY A 57 -5.73 -9.23 -10.05
C GLY A 57 -6.29 -8.67 -8.74
N ARG A 58 -5.42 -8.25 -7.81
CA ARG A 58 -5.83 -7.67 -6.52
C ARG A 58 -5.98 -6.15 -6.60
N ASP A 59 -6.91 -5.59 -5.83
CA ASP A 59 -6.98 -4.16 -5.56
C ASP A 59 -6.00 -3.83 -4.43
N VAL A 60 -5.05 -2.93 -4.70
CA VAL A 60 -3.99 -2.57 -3.76
C VAL A 60 -3.74 -1.06 -3.74
N GLN A 61 -3.52 -0.55 -2.54
CA GLN A 61 -3.18 0.84 -2.27
C GLN A 61 -1.78 0.93 -1.65
N VAL A 62 -1.00 1.92 -2.06
CA VAL A 62 0.26 2.31 -1.42
C VAL A 62 0.00 3.61 -0.67
N VAL A 63 0.36 3.67 0.60
CA VAL A 63 0.24 4.83 1.47
C VAL A 63 1.65 5.22 1.93
N LEU A 64 2.08 6.43 1.60
CA LEU A 64 3.39 6.96 1.95
C LEU A 64 3.22 7.89 3.15
N HIS A 65 3.88 7.54 4.25
CA HIS A 65 3.91 8.38 5.44
C HIS A 65 5.15 9.28 5.45
N GLY A 66 5.04 10.42 6.13
CA GLY A 66 6.17 11.24 6.52
C GLY A 66 6.88 10.70 7.76
N GLU A 67 8.01 11.31 8.11
CA GLU A 67 8.77 10.94 9.32
C GLU A 67 7.97 11.19 10.61
N ASP A 68 7.03 12.13 10.57
CA ASP A 68 6.09 12.46 11.64
C ASP A 68 4.86 11.52 11.68
N GLY A 69 4.78 10.56 10.77
CA GLY A 69 3.67 9.62 10.62
C GLY A 69 2.46 10.16 9.86
N SER A 70 2.48 11.44 9.43
CA SER A 70 1.43 12.00 8.58
C SER A 70 1.37 11.30 7.23
N ILE A 71 0.21 11.27 6.58
CA ILE A 71 0.11 10.74 5.21
C ILE A 71 0.55 11.84 4.25
N GLU A 72 1.60 11.58 3.48
CA GLU A 72 2.09 12.51 2.46
C GLU A 72 1.47 12.22 1.08
N ALA A 73 1.31 10.94 0.75
CA ALA A 73 0.79 10.54 -0.56
C ALA A 73 0.10 9.17 -0.51
N GLU A 74 -0.84 8.99 -1.44
CA GLU A 74 -1.56 7.74 -1.64
C GLU A 74 -1.57 7.40 -3.14
N HIS A 75 -1.35 6.14 -3.47
CA HIS A 75 -1.41 5.64 -4.84
C HIS A 75 -2.24 4.37 -4.90
N ARG A 76 -3.16 4.26 -5.88
CA ARG A 76 -4.07 3.12 -5.99
C ARG A 76 -3.90 2.39 -7.32
N TYR A 77 -3.88 1.06 -7.24
CA TYR A 77 -3.81 0.15 -8.37
C TYR A 77 -5.15 -0.59 -8.53
N GLU A 78 -6.08 -0.02 -9.30
CA GLU A 78 -7.40 -0.60 -9.53
C GLU A 78 -7.41 -1.51 -10.77
N PRO A 79 -7.81 -2.79 -10.68
CA PRO A 79 -7.90 -3.67 -11.85
C PRO A 79 -8.86 -3.10 -12.89
N GLU A 80 -8.49 -3.19 -14.18
CA GLU A 80 -9.24 -2.61 -15.31
C GLU A 80 -10.71 -3.09 -15.43
N ARG A 81 -11.08 -4.14 -14.68
CA ARG A 81 -12.47 -4.65 -14.61
C ARG A 81 -13.48 -3.61 -14.14
N LEU A 82 -13.06 -2.52 -13.49
CA LEU A 82 -13.92 -1.39 -13.08
C LEU A 82 -14.11 -0.30 -14.14
N ARG A 83 -13.41 -0.33 -15.28
CA ARG A 83 -13.55 0.69 -16.35
C ARG A 83 -14.73 0.45 -17.31
N ARG A 84 -15.43 -0.68 -17.24
CA ARG A 84 -16.63 -0.94 -18.06
C ARG A 84 -17.91 -0.79 -17.24
N SER A 85 -18.26 0.43 -16.89
CA SER A 85 -19.62 0.82 -16.45
C SER A 85 -19.81 2.34 -16.62
N ALA A 86 -19.44 2.87 -17.78
CA ALA A 86 -19.77 4.24 -18.20
C ALA A 86 -20.25 4.22 -19.65
#